data_AF-K1S673-F1
#
_entry.id   AF-K1S673-F1
#
_cell.length_a   1.000
_cell.length_b   1.000
_cell.length_c   1.000
_cell.angle_alpha   90.00
_cell.angle_beta   90.00
_cell.angle_gamma   90.00
#
_symmetry.space_group_name_H-M   'P 1'
#
loop_
_entity.id
_entity.type
_entity.pdbx_description
1 polymer ?
#
loop_
_entity_poly.entity_id
_entity_poly.type
_entity_poly.pdbx_seq_one_letter_code
_entity_poly.pdbx_strand_id
1 'polypeptide(L)'
;SRCLVTGFGRIGKVLSGMLKGMGARVTVSARKPEDLAWIEIYGYTPVSTGKLSEHQGFDFIFNTVPTMIFDAYTLAKTAQGAILIDLASLPGGAECRDAQEKARPGEVGLAFSFH
;
A
#
# COMPACT_ATOMS: atom_id res chain seq x y z
N SER A 1 -5.02 -12.17 6.18
CA SER A 1 -3.81 -11.43 5.77
C SER A 1 -3.86 -9.99 6.24
N ARG A 2 -2.71 -9.34 6.36
CA ARG A 2 -2.53 -7.91 6.67
C ARG A 2 -2.30 -7.15 5.37
N CYS A 3 -3.22 -6.27 5.02
CA CYS A 3 -3.19 -5.53 3.76
C CYS A 3 -3.02 -4.03 4.02
N LEU A 4 -2.12 -3.39 3.28
CA LEU A 4 -2.02 -1.94 3.19
C LEU A 4 -2.66 -1.47 1.89
N VAL A 5 -3.55 -0.49 1.96
CA VAL A 5 -4.02 0.28 0.80
C VAL A 5 -3.50 1.71 0.94
N THR A 6 -2.84 2.27 -0.07
CA THR A 6 -2.42 3.67 -0.02
C THR A 6 -3.37 4.55 -0.83
N GLY A 7 -3.81 5.64 -0.21
CA GLY A 7 -4.81 6.54 -0.77
C GLY A 7 -6.24 6.14 -0.38
N PHE A 8 -7.03 7.13 0.07
CA PHE A 8 -8.44 6.95 0.43
C PHE A 8 -9.40 7.68 -0.52
N GLY A 9 -9.05 7.66 -1.81
CA GLY A 9 -9.90 8.15 -2.89
C GLY A 9 -10.95 7.13 -3.33
N ARG A 10 -11.45 7.29 -4.56
CA ARG A 10 -12.50 6.43 -5.15
C ARG A 10 -12.12 4.94 -5.13
N ILE A 11 -10.94 4.59 -5.66
CA ILE A 11 -10.46 3.21 -5.73
C ILE A 11 -10.13 2.67 -4.34
N GLY A 12 -9.36 3.43 -3.55
CA GLY A 12 -8.94 3.02 -2.21
C GLY A 12 -10.12 2.67 -1.28
N LYS A 13 -11.22 3.43 -1.35
CA LYS A 13 -12.45 3.15 -0.58
C LYS A 13 -13.08 1.80 -0.95
N VAL A 14 -13.28 1.55 -2.24
CA VAL A 14 -13.89 0.31 -2.74
C VAL A 14 -12.99 -0.89 -2.43
N LEU A 15 -11.69 -0.77 -2.72
CA LEU A 15 -10.72 -1.83 -2.49
C LEU A 15 -10.61 -2.20 -1.00
N SER A 16 -10.56 -1.20 -0.12
CA SER A 16 -10.50 -1.43 1.34
C SER A 16 -11.75 -2.18 1.83
N GLY A 17 -12.92 -1.83 1.31
CA GLY A 17 -14.18 -2.52 1.61
C GLY A 17 -14.19 -3.97 1.15
N MET A 18 -13.73 -4.23 -0.08
CA MET A 18 -13.63 -5.59 -0.61
C MET A 18 -12.66 -6.45 0.22
N LEU A 19 -11.46 -5.94 0.51
CA LEU A 19 -10.46 -6.65 1.31
C LEU A 19 -10.98 -6.98 2.72
N LYS A 20 -11.66 -6.02 3.37
CA LYS A 20 -12.29 -6.26 4.67
C LYS A 20 -13.42 -7.28 4.58
N GLY A 21 -14.25 -7.23 3.54
CA GLY A 21 -15.30 -8.22 3.29
C GLY A 21 -14.76 -9.65 3.09
N MET A 22 -13.52 -9.77 2.60
CA MET A 22 -12.79 -11.04 2.51
C MET A 22 -12.08 -11.45 3.80
N GLY A 23 -12.26 -10.71 4.90
CA GLY A 23 -11.66 -11.01 6.20
C GLY A 23 -10.20 -10.53 6.38
N ALA A 24 -9.71 -9.64 5.52
CA ALA A 24 -8.38 -9.05 5.69
C ALA A 24 -8.35 -8.02 6.84
N ARG A 25 -7.19 -7.91 7.50
CA ARG A 25 -6.89 -6.78 8.39
C ARG A 25 -6.38 -5.63 7.53
N VAL A 26 -7.23 -4.65 7.30
CA VAL A 26 -6.96 -3.55 6.36
C VAL A 26 -6.40 -2.35 7.11
N THR A 27 -5.21 -1.92 6.68
CA THR A 27 -4.62 -0.63 7.01
C THR A 27 -4.73 0.26 5.78
N VAL A 28 -5.12 1.52 5.96
CA VAL A 28 -5.23 2.48 4.85
C VAL A 28 -4.41 3.71 5.16
N SER A 29 -3.58 4.14 4.21
CA SER A 29 -2.83 5.38 4.35
C SER A 29 -3.50 6.56 3.65
N ALA A 30 -3.51 7.72 4.30
CA ALA A 30 -3.98 8.98 3.72
C ALA A 30 -3.15 10.17 4.20
N ARG A 31 -3.21 11.28 3.45
CA ARG A 31 -2.53 12.54 3.78
C ARG A 31 -3.40 13.49 4.59
N LYS A 32 -4.71 13.43 4.37
CA LYS A 32 -5.68 14.36 4.95
C LYS A 32 -6.18 13.82 6.29
N PRO A 33 -6.16 14.60 7.37
CA PRO A 33 -6.71 14.17 8.67
C PRO A 33 -8.17 13.72 8.59
N GLU A 34 -8.96 14.35 7.73
CA GLU A 34 -10.37 14.00 7.54
C GLU A 34 -10.52 12.59 6.96
N ASP A 35 -9.65 12.22 6.01
CA ASP A 35 -9.64 10.87 5.44
C ASP A 35 -9.21 9.83 6.50
N LEU A 36 -8.24 10.16 7.36
CA LEU A 36 -7.80 9.28 8.45
C LEU A 36 -8.94 9.00 9.44
N ALA A 37 -9.70 10.03 9.82
CA ALA A 37 -10.87 9.87 10.67
C ALA A 37 -11.93 8.98 10.01
N TRP A 38 -12.19 9.17 8.71
CA TRP A 38 -13.09 8.28 7.98
C TRP A 38 -12.59 6.83 7.92
N ILE A 39 -11.30 6.61 7.65
CA ILE A 39 -10.68 5.29 7.63
C ILE A 39 -10.94 4.54 8.96
N GLU A 40 -10.79 5.23 10.09
CA GLU A 40 -11.09 4.69 11.41
C GLU A 40 -12.58 4.39 11.60
N ILE A 41 -13.47 5.30 11.18
CA ILE A 41 -14.94 5.10 11.23
C ILE A 41 -15.37 3.87 10.41
N TYR A 42 -14.74 3.63 9.25
CA TYR A 42 -14.99 2.42 8.45
C TYR A 42 -14.39 1.15 9.06
N GLY A 43 -13.69 1.26 10.20
CA GLY A 43 -13.10 0.18 10.96
C GLY A 43 -11.88 -0.44 10.26
N TYR A 44 -11.06 0.40 9.63
CA TYR A 44 -9.71 0.07 9.17
C TYR A 44 -8.68 0.74 10.08
N THR A 45 -7.41 0.35 9.99
CA THR A 45 -6.32 1.04 10.71
C THR A 45 -5.84 2.26 9.89
N PRO A 46 -5.96 3.49 10.39
CA PRO A 46 -5.46 4.68 9.70
C PRO A 46 -3.94 4.85 9.85
N VAL A 47 -3.27 5.24 8.77
CA VAL A 47 -1.84 5.58 8.76
C VAL A 47 -1.63 6.88 8.00
N SER A 48 -0.86 7.82 8.55
CA SER A 48 -0.44 8.98 7.77
C SER A 48 0.51 8.54 6.66
N THR A 49 0.24 8.93 5.40
CA THR A 49 1.09 8.54 4.26
C THR A 49 2.55 8.96 4.46
N GLY A 50 2.82 10.09 5.12
CA GLY A 50 4.18 10.55 5.42
C GLY A 50 4.92 9.69 6.47
N LYS A 51 4.24 8.74 7.10
CA LYS A 51 4.77 7.84 8.13
C LYS A 51 4.80 6.37 7.70
N LEU A 52 4.62 6.08 6.41
CA LEU A 52 4.57 4.69 5.92
C LEU A 52 5.77 3.85 6.37
N SER A 53 6.96 4.44 6.38
CA SER A 53 8.21 3.78 6.80
C SER A 53 8.28 3.39 8.29
N GLU A 54 7.35 3.87 9.12
CA GLU A 54 7.20 3.45 10.52
C GLU A 54 6.35 2.17 10.66
N HIS A 55 5.72 1.72 9.57
CA HIS A 55 4.84 0.56 9.55
C HIS A 55 5.42 -0.55 8.68
N GLN A 56 5.34 -1.78 9.18
CA GLN A 56 5.90 -2.97 8.53
C GLN A 56 5.02 -4.19 8.78
N GLY A 57 5.37 -5.32 8.15
CA GLY A 57 4.66 -6.57 8.32
C GLY A 57 3.32 -6.55 7.58
N PHE A 58 3.31 -6.09 6.34
CA PHE A 58 2.19 -6.31 5.44
C PHE A 58 2.45 -7.59 4.64
N ASP A 59 1.38 -8.31 4.31
CA ASP A 59 1.48 -9.44 3.40
C ASP A 59 1.21 -8.95 1.95
N PHE A 60 0.33 -7.96 1.82
CA PHE A 60 -0.01 -7.30 0.55
C PHE A 60 -0.06 -5.78 0.71
N ILE A 61 0.45 -5.07 -0.30
CA ILE A 61 0.41 -3.61 -0.42
C ILE A 61 -0.24 -3.27 -1.75
N PHE A 62 -1.28 -2.44 -1.73
CA PHE A 62 -1.96 -1.95 -2.92
C PHE A 62 -1.74 -0.44 -3.02
N ASN A 63 -0.91 -0.01 -3.96
CA ASN A 63 -0.71 1.40 -4.22
C ASN A 63 -1.81 1.94 -5.15
N THR A 64 -2.50 3.02 -4.75
CA THR A 64 -3.47 3.70 -5.62
C THR A 64 -3.14 5.18 -5.84
N VAL A 65 -2.00 5.63 -5.31
CA VAL A 65 -1.58 7.04 -5.34
C VAL A 65 -0.57 7.24 -6.49
N PRO A 66 -0.86 8.10 -7.49
CA PRO A 66 0.02 8.36 -8.63
C PRO A 66 1.09 9.40 -8.28
N THR A 67 1.77 9.21 -7.15
CA THR A 67 2.91 10.04 -6.71
C THR A 67 3.88 9.14 -5.98
N MET A 68 5.18 9.43 -6.06
CA MET A 68 6.21 8.65 -5.39
C MET A 68 6.03 8.63 -3.87
N ILE A 69 5.55 7.51 -3.33
CA ILE A 69 5.38 7.26 -1.88
C ILE A 69 6.11 6.00 -1.42
N PHE A 70 6.51 5.15 -2.36
CA PHE A 70 7.35 3.98 -2.12
C PHE A 70 8.70 4.18 -2.80
N ASP A 71 9.49 5.10 -2.25
CA ASP A 71 10.92 5.21 -2.57
C ASP A 71 11.70 4.03 -1.99
N ALA A 72 12.98 3.90 -2.36
CA ALA A 72 13.84 2.82 -1.87
C ALA A 72 13.86 2.69 -0.33
N TYR A 73 13.81 3.82 0.39
CA TYR A 73 13.79 3.83 1.86
C TYR A 73 12.48 3.26 2.42
N THR A 74 11.34 3.71 1.90
CA THR A 74 10.01 3.27 2.33
C THR A 74 9.78 1.82 1.96
N LEU A 75 10.21 1.39 0.76
CA LEU A 75 10.14 -0.02 0.34
C LEU A 75 10.91 -0.93 1.29
N ALA A 76 12.14 -0.56 1.66
CA ALA A 76 12.98 -1.37 2.55
C ALA A 76 12.39 -1.54 3.96
N LYS A 77 11.55 -0.59 4.42
CA LYS A 77 10.93 -0.63 5.75
C LYS A 77 9.52 -1.22 5.73
N THR A 78 8.71 -0.84 4.76
CA THR A 78 7.27 -1.13 4.73
C THR A 78 6.95 -2.40 3.95
N ALA A 79 7.68 -2.65 2.85
CA ALA A 79 7.34 -3.67 1.87
C ALA A 79 8.21 -4.94 1.96
N GLN A 80 9.00 -5.08 3.03
CA GLN A 80 9.85 -6.26 3.19
C GLN A 80 9.00 -7.54 3.32
N GLY A 81 9.12 -8.44 2.35
CA GLY A 81 8.34 -9.67 2.26
C GLY A 81 6.87 -9.50 1.83
N ALA A 82 6.42 -8.28 1.51
CA ALA A 82 5.06 -8.00 1.09
C ALA A 82 4.94 -8.00 -0.44
N ILE A 83 3.85 -8.51 -1.00
CA ILE A 83 3.57 -8.34 -2.43
C ILE A 83 3.02 -6.93 -2.66
N LEU A 84 3.71 -6.13 -3.48
CA LEU A 84 3.29 -4.78 -3.84
C LEU A 84 2.58 -4.80 -5.21
N ILE A 85 1.38 -4.23 -5.25
CA ILE A 85 0.56 -4.13 -6.45
C ILE A 85 0.30 -2.64 -6.69
N ASP A 86 0.90 -2.09 -7.74
CA ASP A 86 0.67 -0.71 -8.13
C ASP A 86 -0.52 -0.62 -9.10
N LEU A 87 -1.59 -0.01 -8.62
CA LEU A 87 -2.83 0.29 -9.34
C LEU A 87 -2.92 1.78 -9.70
N ALA A 88 -1.91 2.58 -9.34
CA ALA A 88 -1.88 3.99 -9.70
C ALA A 88 -1.61 4.13 -11.21
N SER A 89 -2.21 5.15 -11.82
CA SER A 89 -1.90 5.50 -13.21
C SER A 89 -0.43 5.87 -13.37
N LEU A 90 0.12 5.64 -14.57
CA LEU A 90 1.50 6.03 -14.92
C LEU A 90 1.81 7.48 -14.48
N PRO A 91 3.00 7.74 -13.91
CA PRO A 91 4.15 6.83 -13.79
C PRO A 91 4.07 5.84 -12.60
N GLY A 92 2.95 5.74 -11.88
CA GLY A 92 2.82 4.95 -10.66
C GLY A 92 3.23 5.74 -9.41
N GLY A 93 3.41 5.04 -8.29
CA GLY A 93 3.83 5.65 -7.01
C GLY A 93 4.93 4.89 -6.27
N ALA A 94 5.54 3.90 -6.93
CA ALA A 94 6.64 3.12 -6.39
C ALA A 94 7.86 3.16 -7.32
N GLU A 95 9.05 3.25 -6.73
CA GLU A 95 10.32 3.04 -7.43
C GLU A 95 10.53 1.56 -7.72
N CYS A 96 9.68 0.99 -8.57
CA CYS A 96 9.83 -0.37 -9.06
C CYS A 96 10.93 -0.38 -10.12
N ARG A 97 12.15 -0.75 -9.74
CA ARG A 97 13.10 -1.29 -10.71
C ARG A 97 12.45 -2.54 -11.30
N ASP A 98 12.39 -2.62 -12.62
CA ASP A 98 11.69 -3.67 -13.37
C ASP A 98 11.66 -5.02 -12.62
N ALA A 99 10.46 -5.50 -12.32
CA ALA A 99 10.18 -6.70 -11.53
C ALA A 99 10.60 -8.02 -12.22
N GLN A 100 11.55 -7.96 -13.16
CA GLN A 100 12.13 -9.14 -13.80
C GLN A 100 13.13 -9.87 -12.89
N GLU A 101 13.54 -9.30 -11.75
CA GLU A 101 14.58 -9.93 -10.94
C GLU A 101 14.15 -10.26 -9.49
N LYS A 102 13.80 -11.55 -9.35
CA LYS A 102 13.97 -12.43 -8.17
C LYS A 102 13.11 -12.18 -6.93
N ALA A 103 12.12 -13.06 -6.78
CA ALA A 103 11.56 -13.44 -5.48
C ALA A 103 12.62 -14.19 -4.64
N ARG A 104 13.43 -13.47 -3.86
CA ARG A 104 14.26 -14.05 -2.79
C ARG A 104 13.63 -13.74 -1.44
N PRO A 105 13.58 -14.70 -0.50
CA PRO A 105 13.15 -14.43 0.88
C PRO A 105 14.06 -13.36 1.51
N GLY A 106 13.49 -12.20 1.85
CA GLY A 106 14.20 -11.10 2.54
C GLY A 106 14.49 -9.86 1.71
N GLU A 107 14.30 -9.89 0.39
CA GLU A 107 14.37 -8.72 -0.50
C GLU A 107 12.95 -8.16 -0.75
N VAL A 108 12.86 -6.88 -1.15
CA VAL A 108 11.60 -6.14 -1.40
C VAL A 108 10.64 -7.02 -2.19
N GLY A 109 9.41 -7.22 -1.69
CA GLY A 109 8.55 -8.24 -2.29
C GLY A 109 8.11 -7.87 -3.72
N LEU A 110 7.65 -8.89 -4.47
CA LEU A 110 7.33 -8.74 -5.89
C LEU A 110 6.42 -7.52 -6.12
N ALA A 111 6.84 -6.65 -7.03
CA ALA A 111 6.06 -5.51 -7.46
C ALA A 111 5.40 -5.81 -8.82
N PHE A 112 4.09 -5.69 -8.90
CA PHE A 112 3.35 -5.77 -10.15
C PHE A 112 2.74 -4.41 -10.47
N SER A 113 2.97 -3.91 -11.69
CA SER A 113 2.28 -2.73 -12.18
C SER A 113 1.36 -3.11 -13.33
N PHE A 114 0.09 -2.74 -13.23
CA PHE A 114 -0.94 -3.04 -14.22
C PHE A 114 -1.23 -1.77 -15.02
N HIS A 115 -0.79 -1.75 -16.29
CA HIS A 115 -1.04 -0.66 -17.24
C HIS A 115 -1.82 -1.19 -18.45
#